data_AF-A0A0B6AQD2-F1
#
_entry.id   AF-A0A0B6AQD2-F1
#
_cell.length_a   1.000
_cell.length_b   1.000
_cell.length_c   1.000
_cell.angle_alpha   90.00
_cell.angle_beta   90.00
_cell.angle_gamma   90.00
#
_symmetry.space_group_name_H-M   'P 1'
#
loop_
_entity.id
_entity.type
_entity.pdbx_description
1 polymer ?
#
loop_
_entity_poly.entity_id
_entity_poly.type
_entity_poly.pdbx_seq_one_letter_code
_entity_poly.pdbx_strand_id
1 'polypeptide(L)' 'MSINKEVLYRGKRFKIIHIYSSGYCELRKINDPFKVELALLNDILLT' A
#
# COMPACT_ATOMS: atom_id res chain seq x y z
N MET A 1 1.01 10.08 -3.59
CA MET A 1 0.30 8.78 -3.59
C MET A 1 -1.18 9.01 -3.83
N SER A 2 -1.88 8.07 -4.47
CA SER A 2 -3.33 8.12 -4.66
C SER A 2 -3.96 6.78 -4.25
N ILE A 3 -5.21 6.82 -3.78
CA ILE A 3 -6.00 5.62 -3.52
C ILE A 3 -6.21 4.87 -4.85
N ASN A 4 -6.28 3.55 -4.79
CA ASN A 4 -6.32 2.60 -5.91
C ASN A 4 -5.06 2.55 -6.80
N LYS A 5 -4.01 3.30 -6.46
CA LYS A 5 -2.71 3.16 -7.12
C LYS A 5 -2.08 1.82 -6.78
N GLU A 6 -1.56 1.14 -7.80
CA GLU A 6 -0.72 -0.04 -7.63
C GLU A 6 0.70 0.34 -7.22
N VAL A 7 1.24 -0.39 -6.26
CA VAL A 7 2.57 -0.16 -5.70
C VAL A 7 3.30 -1.47 -5.47
N LEU A 8 4.64 -1.43 -5.57
CA LEU A 8 5.50 -2.53 -5.18
C LEU A 8 5.90 -2.33 -3.72
N TYR A 9 5.63 -3.31 -2.87
CA TYR A 9 6.02 -3.28 -1.48
C TYR A 9 6.57 -4.65 -1.09
N ARG A 10 7.79 -4.72 -0.56
CA ARG A 10 8.49 -5.97 -0.22
C ARG A 10 8.48 -7.02 -1.35
N GLY A 11 8.67 -6.56 -2.59
CA GLY A 11 8.70 -7.42 -3.79
C GLY A 11 7.35 -7.97 -4.25
N LYS A 12 6.23 -7.50 -3.68
CA LYS A 12 4.87 -7.92 -4.06
C LYS A 12 4.03 -6.71 -4.48
N ARG A 13 3.02 -6.94 -5.32
CA ARG A 13 2.13 -5.87 -5.81
C ARG A 13 0.90 -5.72 -4.92
N PHE A 14 0.60 -4.47 -4.58
CA PHE A 14 -0.54 -4.09 -3.76
C PHE A 14 -1.27 -2.90 -4.39
N LYS A 15 -2.50 -2.66 -3.94
CA LYS A 15 -3.23 -1.40 -4.16
C LYS A 15 -3.34 -0.64 -2.85
N ILE A 16 -3.10 0.66 -2.89
CA ILE A 16 -3.38 1.54 -1.77
C ILE A 16 -4.89 1.68 -1.63
N ILE A 17 -5.46 1.32 -0.49
CA ILE A 17 -6.90 1.45 -0.23
C ILE A 17 -7.22 2.61 0.70
N HIS A 18 -6.26 3.05 1.51
CA HIS A 18 -6.41 4.17 2.43
C HIS A 18 -5.05 4.80 2.74
N ILE A 19 -5.01 6.12 2.92
CA ILE A 19 -3.84 6.89 3.32
C ILE A 19 -4.22 7.70 4.56
N TYR A 20 -3.53 7.49 5.65
CA TYR A 20 -3.73 8.23 6.90
C TYR A 20 -2.88 9.50 6.90
N SER A 21 -3.37 10.53 7.58
CA SER A 21 -2.61 11.77 7.85
C SER A 21 -1.36 11.52 8.71
N SER A 22 -1.28 10.39 9.42
CA SER A 22 -0.11 9.95 10.19
C SER A 22 1.07 9.49 9.33
N GLY A 23 0.91 9.41 8.00
CA GLY A 23 1.94 8.92 7.09
C GLY A 23 1.95 7.41 6.90
N TYR A 24 0.94 6.69 7.42
CA TYR A 24 0.70 5.29 7.11
C TYR A 24 -0.30 5.13 5.97
N CYS A 25 -0.31 3.96 5.34
CA CYS A 25 -1.35 3.58 4.38
C CYS A 25 -1.68 2.09 4.49
N GLU A 26 -2.91 1.77 4.14
CA GLU A 26 -3.37 0.39 3.99
C GLU A 26 -3.15 -0.08 2.55
N LEU A 27 -2.55 -1.26 2.43
CA LEU A 27 -2.20 -1.91 1.19
C LEU A 27 -2.97 -3.22 1.07
N ARG A 28 -3.77 -3.37 0.04
CA ARG A 28 -4.46 -4.63 -0.27
C ARG A 28 -3.72 -5.40 -1.34
N LYS A 29 -3.49 -6.70 -1.14
CA LYS A 29 -2.88 -7.55 -2.17
C LYS A 29 -3.78 -7.64 -3.40
N ILE A 30 -3.17 -7.57 -4.59
CA ILE A 30 -3.91 -7.70 -5.85
C ILE A 30 -4.53 -9.10 -5.98
N ASN A 31 -3.78 -10.13 -5.59
CA ASN A 31 -4.21 -11.53 -5.75
C ASN A 31 -4.97 -12.08 -4.53
N ASP A 32 -5.10 -11.29 -3.46
CA ASP A 32 -5.77 -11.71 -2.22
C ASP A 32 -6.48 -10.49 -1.60
N PRO A 33 -7.74 -10.22 -1.97
CA PRO A 33 -8.43 -9.00 -1.59
C PRO A 33 -8.80 -8.95 -0.11
N PHE A 34 -8.72 -10.06 0.62
CA PHE A 34 -9.00 -10.11 2.06
C PHE A 34 -7.77 -9.80 2.91
N LYS A 35 -6.58 -9.77 2.29
CA LYS A 35 -5.33 -9.48 2.98
C LYS A 35 -4.92 -8.02 2.80
N VAL A 36 -5.04 -7.28 3.90
CA VAL A 36 -4.60 -5.88 4.02
C VAL A 36 -3.37 -5.80 4.92
N GLU A 37 -2.40 -5.00 4.52
CA GLU A 37 -1.16 -4.72 5.25
C GLU A 37 -1.06 -3.22 5.54
N LEU A 38 -0.57 -2.85 6.72
CA LEU A 38 -0.26 -1.47 7.08
C LEU A 38 1.21 -1.20 6.77
N ALA A 39 1.50 -0.11 6.06
CA ALA A 39 2.86 0.29 5.70
C ALA A 39 3.06 1.80 5.87
N LEU A 40 4.30 2.22 6.07
CA LEU A 40 4.66 3.64 6.00
C LEU A 40 4.66 4.08 4.54
N LEU A 41 4.12 5.27 4.28
CA LEU A 41 4.05 5.84 2.93
C LEU A 41 5.45 5.99 2.30
N ASN A 42 6.45 6.31 3.14
CA ASN A 42 7.84 6.49 2.72
C ASN A 42 8.50 5.18 2.25
N ASP A 43 8.16 4.04 2.87
CA ASP A 43 8.70 2.72 2.48
C ASP A 43 8.27 2.30 1.08
N ILE A 44 7.20 2.91 0.56
CA ILE A 44 6.64 2.65 -0.77
C ILE A 44 7.14 3.67 -1.80
N LEU A 45 7.52 4.88 -1.37
CA LEU A 45 8.05 5.93 -2.24
C LEU A 45 9.52 5.70 -2.62
N LEU A 46 10.27 4.96 -1.80
CA LEU A 46 11.70 4.70 -1.96
C LEU A 46 12.00 3.45 -2.82
N THR A 47 10.97 2.80 -3.37
CA THR A 47 11.03 1.67 -4.30
C THR A 47 10.48 2.04 -5.66
#